data_AF-A0A5D0R4P1-F1
#
_entry.id   AF-A0A5D0R4P1-F1
#
_cell.length_a   1.000
_cell.length_b   1.000
_cell.length_c   1.000
_cell.angle_alpha   90.00
_cell.angle_beta   90.00
_cell.angle_gamma   90.00
#
_symmetry.space_group_name_H-M   'P 1'
#
loop_
_entity.id
_entity.type
_entity.pdbx_description
1 polymer ?
#
loop_
_entity_poly.entity_id
_entity_poly.type
_entity_poly.pdbx_seq_one_letter_code
_entity_poly.pdbx_strand_id
1 'polypeptide(L)'
;MRKLIVLFCFFIVVFSSFAQNKYDSIGEPRIQVIKNDKTADISGRFLVLENDILYPYSNNSADLNFLLPDNYDYNRMLGYYQRVVYCYLTDNPPIVYQLMQWSVPIVIYMDKDIPKDVQDDFKNFISKLQMDNIKHLDISFTKRFKNSNYHIKSTETAVNGYDKNYEFDSEEDRLNDLLTGSTYKLVTDGNNKFYGGVLQIHLKSFQTNDDVTKRLKQLFYKSLGNFVADNYIETNSLLHNDYDNSAEILDFDLNILKIHYSLIYDQRIYLADFRNLLTWAQRQK
;
A
#
# COMPACT_ATOMS: atom_id res chain seq x y z
N MET A 1 -51.88 9.45 -13.24
CA MET A 1 -50.73 10.20 -12.67
C MET A 1 -50.43 9.85 -11.21
N ARG A 2 -51.35 10.01 -10.24
CA ARG A 2 -51.07 9.70 -8.81
C ARG A 2 -50.48 8.30 -8.55
N LYS A 3 -51.01 7.24 -9.20
CA LYS A 3 -50.49 5.87 -9.05
C LYS A 3 -49.07 5.68 -9.60
N LEU A 4 -48.67 6.46 -10.62
CA LEU A 4 -47.35 6.39 -11.22
C LEU A 4 -46.29 7.05 -10.32
N ILE A 5 -46.66 8.16 -9.67
CA ILE A 5 -45.79 8.90 -8.73
C ILE A 5 -45.47 8.04 -7.50
N VAL A 6 -46.46 7.32 -6.97
CA VAL A 6 -46.25 6.42 -5.81
C VAL A 6 -45.32 5.27 -6.16
N LEU A 7 -45.47 4.67 -7.35
CA LEU A 7 -44.59 3.60 -7.82
C LEU A 7 -43.14 4.08 -7.98
N PHE A 8 -42.95 5.29 -8.52
CA PHE A 8 -41.64 5.90 -8.70
C PHE A 8 -40.98 6.23 -7.35
N CYS A 9 -41.73 6.75 -6.38
CA CYS A 9 -41.21 6.99 -5.02
C CYS A 9 -40.81 5.68 -4.32
N PHE A 10 -41.59 4.61 -4.50
CA PHE A 10 -41.25 3.30 -3.93
C PHE A 10 -39.97 2.74 -4.55
N PHE A 11 -39.77 2.93 -5.85
CA PHE A 11 -38.54 2.53 -6.54
C PHE A 11 -37.32 3.29 -5.97
N ILE A 12 -37.40 4.60 -5.77
CA ILE A 12 -36.29 5.38 -5.20
C ILE A 12 -35.92 4.88 -3.79
N VAL A 13 -36.89 4.58 -2.93
CA VAL A 13 -36.63 4.13 -1.56
C VAL A 13 -35.96 2.75 -1.52
N VAL A 14 -36.40 1.81 -2.37
CA VAL A 14 -35.82 0.46 -2.43
C VAL A 14 -34.37 0.51 -2.94
N PHE A 15 -34.10 1.28 -4.00
CA PHE A 15 -32.73 1.40 -4.54
C PHE A 15 -31.78 2.12 -3.58
N SER A 16 -32.28 3.10 -2.82
CA SER A 16 -31.49 3.79 -1.79
C SER A 16 -31.10 2.85 -0.63
N SER A 17 -31.99 1.93 -0.28
CA SER A 17 -31.77 0.97 0.81
C SER A 17 -30.79 -0.15 0.43
N PHE A 18 -30.79 -0.58 -0.83
CA PHE A 18 -29.83 -1.58 -1.34
C PHE A 18 -28.41 -1.02 -1.52
N ALA A 19 -28.25 0.28 -1.73
CA ALA A 19 -26.94 0.92 -1.89
C ALA A 19 -26.14 1.02 -0.57
N GLN A 20 -26.82 1.03 0.58
CA GLN A 20 -26.15 1.16 1.89
C GLN A 20 -25.53 -0.16 2.38
N ASN A 21 -26.08 -1.32 2.01
CA ASN A 21 -25.62 -2.64 2.49
C ASN A 21 -24.28 -3.13 1.91
N LYS A 22 -23.58 -2.32 1.10
CA LYS A 22 -22.29 -2.72 0.49
C LYS A 22 -21.06 -2.01 1.06
N TYR A 23 -21.26 -1.05 1.98
CA TYR A 23 -20.16 -0.25 2.57
C TYR A 23 -19.73 -0.69 3.97
N ASP A 24 -20.42 -1.64 4.60
CA ASP A 24 -20.15 -2.14 5.98
C ASP A 24 -18.77 -2.81 6.18
N SER A 25 -17.90 -2.83 5.17
CA SER A 25 -16.58 -3.49 5.24
C SER A 25 -15.39 -2.56 5.11
N ILE A 26 -15.58 -1.26 4.86
CA ILE A 26 -14.49 -0.30 4.81
C ILE A 26 -14.48 0.43 6.14
N GLY A 27 -13.45 0.19 6.96
CA GLY A 27 -13.25 0.95 8.19
C GLY A 27 -13.23 2.45 7.85
N GLU A 28 -14.07 3.23 8.54
CA GLU A 28 -14.14 4.67 8.32
C GLU A 28 -12.73 5.27 8.42
N PRO A 29 -12.33 6.16 7.49
CA PRO A 29 -11.04 6.80 7.55
C PRO A 29 -10.89 7.49 8.90
N ARG A 30 -9.85 7.13 9.65
CA ARG A 30 -9.55 7.81 10.91
C ARG A 30 -9.23 9.27 10.57
N ILE A 31 -10.10 10.19 10.98
CA ILE A 31 -9.80 11.61 10.98
C ILE A 31 -8.77 11.86 12.09
N GLN A 32 -7.49 11.70 11.76
CA GLN A 32 -6.45 12.32 12.56
C GLN A 32 -6.47 13.80 12.21
N VAL A 33 -6.96 14.62 13.15
CA VAL A 33 -6.60 16.04 13.15
C VAL A 33 -5.10 16.07 13.40
N ILE A 34 -4.31 16.12 12.33
CA ILE A 34 -2.91 16.47 12.42
C ILE A 34 -2.92 17.89 12.96
N LYS A 35 -2.69 18.04 14.28
CA LYS A 35 -2.29 19.33 14.82
C LYS A 35 -1.00 19.67 14.11
N ASN A 36 -1.08 20.55 13.13
CA ASN A 36 0.08 21.20 12.56
C ASN A 36 0.73 22.01 13.68
N ASP A 37 1.57 21.37 14.49
CA ASP A 37 2.47 22.03 15.45
C ASP A 37 3.67 22.67 14.74
N LYS A 38 3.62 22.81 13.41
CA LYS A 38 4.47 23.76 12.71
C LYS A 38 3.76 25.11 12.75
N THR A 39 4.10 25.90 13.76
CA THR A 39 4.22 27.35 13.58
C THR A 39 4.81 27.57 12.19
N ALA A 40 4.04 28.18 11.29
CA ALA A 40 4.58 28.64 10.02
C ALA A 40 5.77 29.53 10.38
N ASP A 41 6.97 29.04 10.12
CA ASP A 41 8.18 29.82 10.26
C ASP A 41 8.13 30.88 9.16
N ILE A 42 7.72 32.10 9.56
CA ILE A 42 7.55 33.27 8.68
C ILE A 42 8.92 33.93 8.41
N SER A 43 10.04 33.22 8.59
CA SER A 43 11.38 33.81 8.46
C SER A 43 12.03 33.73 7.06
N GLY A 44 11.27 33.55 5.97
CA GLY A 44 11.73 34.01 4.64
C GLY A 44 11.61 33.05 3.44
N ARG A 45 10.38 32.77 2.97
CA ARG A 45 10.14 31.93 1.76
C ARG A 45 9.57 32.67 0.55
N PHE A 46 9.23 33.94 0.68
CA PHE A 46 8.54 34.68 -0.38
C PHE A 46 9.19 36.05 -0.58
N LEU A 47 9.46 36.38 -1.84
CA LEU A 47 9.78 37.74 -2.25
C LEU A 47 8.47 38.41 -2.65
N VAL A 48 8.11 39.51 -1.97
CA VAL A 48 6.96 40.34 -2.35
C VAL A 48 7.49 41.46 -3.24
N LEU A 49 7.11 41.43 -4.51
CA LEU A 49 7.40 42.51 -5.46
C LEU A 49 6.26 43.55 -5.40
N GLU A 50 6.53 44.79 -5.81
CA GLU A 50 5.59 45.93 -5.75
C GLU A 50 4.23 45.70 -6.47
N ASN A 51 4.10 44.61 -7.23
CA ASN A 51 2.94 44.29 -8.06
C ASN A 51 2.11 43.10 -7.53
N ASP A 52 2.20 42.78 -6.24
CA ASP A 52 1.41 41.73 -5.55
C ASP A 52 1.53 40.31 -6.15
N ILE A 53 2.63 40.02 -6.84
CA ILE A 53 2.94 38.65 -7.28
C ILE A 53 3.84 38.00 -6.23
N LEU A 54 3.30 36.98 -5.54
CA LEU A 54 4.06 36.13 -4.64
C LEU A 54 4.97 35.21 -5.47
N TYR A 55 6.28 35.40 -5.38
CA TYR A 55 7.26 34.49 -5.94
C TYR A 55 7.88 33.63 -4.82
N PRO A 56 7.87 32.29 -4.92
CA PRO A 56 8.62 31.45 -3.99
C PRO A 56 10.11 31.70 -4.18
N TYR A 57 10.71 32.45 -3.27
CA TYR A 57 12.15 32.68 -3.27
C TYR A 57 12.79 31.62 -2.39
N SER A 58 13.10 30.47 -3.01
CA SER A 58 14.06 29.55 -2.42
C SER A 58 14.80 28.84 -3.54
N ASN A 59 16.10 29.12 -3.66
CA ASN A 59 17.10 28.20 -4.21
C ASN A 59 17.27 26.95 -3.32
N ASN A 60 16.22 26.49 -2.65
CA ASN A 60 16.20 25.16 -2.06
C ASN A 60 15.94 24.20 -3.21
N SER A 61 17.02 23.79 -3.89
CA SER A 61 17.01 22.53 -4.64
C SER A 61 16.43 21.48 -3.71
N ALA A 62 15.28 20.90 -4.06
CA ALA A 62 14.72 19.83 -3.26
C ALA A 62 15.80 18.75 -3.08
N ASP A 63 16.09 18.39 -1.83
CA ASP A 63 17.11 17.40 -1.51
C ASP A 63 16.65 16.04 -2.05
N LEU A 64 17.20 15.67 -3.20
CA LEU A 64 16.95 14.39 -3.86
C LEU A 64 18.09 13.40 -3.65
N ASN A 65 19.02 13.66 -2.72
CA ASN A 65 20.15 12.76 -2.47
C ASN A 65 19.66 11.38 -1.99
N PHE A 66 18.49 11.31 -1.38
CA PHE A 66 17.85 10.04 -1.01
C PHE A 66 17.56 9.14 -2.23
N LEU A 67 17.37 9.72 -3.41
CA LEU A 67 17.17 9.00 -4.66
C LEU A 67 18.48 8.50 -5.28
N LEU A 68 19.64 8.84 -4.73
CA LEU A 68 20.95 8.49 -5.27
C LEU A 68 21.94 8.07 -4.18
N PRO A 69 21.74 6.96 -3.46
CA PRO A 69 22.81 6.33 -2.67
C PRO A 69 24.03 6.01 -3.55
N ASP A 70 25.23 6.16 -2.99
CA ASP A 70 26.51 6.07 -3.73
C ASP A 70 26.95 4.63 -4.11
N ASN A 71 26.05 3.64 -4.11
CA ASN A 71 26.43 2.24 -4.36
C ASN A 71 26.10 1.79 -5.81
N TYR A 72 26.97 0.96 -6.41
CA TYR A 72 26.80 0.45 -7.79
C TYR A 72 25.53 -0.42 -7.95
N ASP A 73 25.16 -1.14 -6.88
CA ASP A 73 23.96 -1.97 -6.84
C ASP A 73 22.66 -1.13 -6.89
N TYR A 74 22.76 0.18 -6.66
CA TYR A 74 21.60 1.05 -6.58
C TYR A 74 20.89 1.23 -7.92
N ASN A 75 21.63 1.25 -9.03
CA ASN A 75 21.00 1.31 -10.36
C ASN A 75 20.20 0.03 -10.65
N ARG A 76 20.72 -1.13 -10.22
CA ARG A 76 20.01 -2.40 -10.31
C ARG A 76 18.78 -2.40 -9.39
N MET A 77 18.94 -1.91 -8.16
CA MET A 77 17.87 -1.72 -7.18
C MET A 77 16.76 -0.79 -7.71
N LEU A 78 17.10 0.30 -8.39
CA LEU A 78 16.15 1.19 -9.04
C LEU A 78 15.39 0.49 -10.17
N GLY A 79 16.07 -0.35 -10.95
CA GLY A 79 15.42 -1.17 -11.98
C GLY A 79 14.37 -2.10 -11.37
N TYR A 80 14.73 -2.80 -10.30
CA TYR A 80 13.79 -3.63 -9.53
C TYR A 80 12.64 -2.80 -8.95
N TYR A 81 12.93 -1.66 -8.33
CA TYR A 81 11.93 -0.74 -7.80
C TYR A 81 10.93 -0.30 -8.86
N GLN A 82 11.42 0.12 -10.04
CA GLN A 82 10.56 0.51 -11.15
C GLN A 82 9.64 -0.64 -11.60
N ARG A 83 10.17 -1.87 -11.63
CA ARG A 83 9.41 -3.06 -12.00
C ARG A 83 8.31 -3.40 -10.99
N VAL A 84 8.60 -3.39 -9.70
CA VAL A 84 7.63 -3.80 -8.66
C VAL A 84 6.60 -2.72 -8.34
N VAL A 85 6.92 -1.43 -8.53
CA VAL A 85 6.01 -0.29 -8.26
C VAL A 85 5.19 0.11 -9.49
N TYR A 86 5.81 0.11 -10.67
CA TYR A 86 5.18 0.61 -11.90
C TYR A 86 4.92 -0.49 -12.93
N CYS A 87 5.08 -1.77 -12.55
CA CYS A 87 4.95 -2.93 -13.45
C CYS A 87 5.70 -2.72 -14.78
N TYR A 88 6.88 -2.11 -14.71
CA TYR A 88 7.68 -1.80 -15.89
C TYR A 88 8.31 -3.09 -16.44
N LEU A 89 7.53 -3.80 -17.24
CA LEU A 89 7.98 -5.00 -17.96
C LEU A 89 8.41 -4.66 -19.40
N THR A 90 7.92 -3.56 -19.96
CA THR A 90 8.18 -3.14 -21.35
C THR A 90 8.27 -1.61 -21.48
N ASP A 91 8.89 -1.12 -22.55
CA ASP A 91 9.08 0.32 -22.79
C ASP A 91 7.76 1.09 -23.05
N ASN A 92 6.71 0.38 -23.49
CA ASN A 92 5.37 0.93 -23.74
C ASN A 92 4.31 0.02 -23.07
N PRO A 93 4.14 0.09 -21.74
CA PRO A 93 3.17 -0.76 -21.06
C PRO A 93 1.74 -0.33 -21.44
N PRO A 94 0.83 -1.29 -21.73
CA PRO A 94 -0.56 -0.97 -22.08
C PRO A 94 -1.34 -0.36 -20.90
N ILE A 95 -0.83 -0.51 -19.67
CA ILE A 95 -1.38 0.07 -18.46
C ILE A 95 -0.32 0.96 -17.85
N VAL A 96 -0.64 2.24 -17.65
CA VAL A 96 0.24 3.18 -16.97
C VAL A 96 0.03 3.05 -15.46
N TYR A 97 0.87 2.23 -14.84
CA TYR A 97 0.87 2.11 -13.39
C TYR A 97 1.41 3.38 -12.75
N GLN A 98 0.82 3.71 -11.61
CA GLN A 98 1.10 4.90 -10.84
C GLN A 98 1.64 4.47 -9.49
N LEU A 99 2.56 5.25 -8.94
CA LEU A 99 3.00 5.04 -7.59
C LEU A 99 1.85 5.34 -6.63
N MET A 100 1.72 4.48 -5.62
CA MET A 100 0.68 4.55 -4.61
C MET A 100 1.35 4.33 -3.25
N GLN A 101 1.03 5.14 -2.25
CA GLN A 101 1.74 5.14 -0.96
C GLN A 101 0.78 5.38 0.19
N TRP A 102 1.09 4.83 1.37
CA TRP A 102 0.43 5.28 2.60
C TRP A 102 0.86 6.70 2.94
N SER A 103 -0.12 7.57 3.22
CA SER A 103 0.13 8.97 3.60
C SER A 103 -0.20 9.27 5.06
N VAL A 104 -0.69 8.27 5.78
CA VAL A 104 -1.08 8.32 7.19
C VAL A 104 -0.50 7.10 7.91
N PRO A 105 -0.25 7.19 9.23
CA PRO A 105 0.15 6.03 10.02
C PRO A 105 -0.82 4.86 9.85
N ILE A 106 -0.27 3.66 9.69
CA ILE A 106 -1.03 2.42 9.56
C ILE A 106 -1.31 1.89 10.95
N VAL A 107 -2.58 1.82 11.33
CA VAL A 107 -3.03 1.27 12.60
C VAL A 107 -3.82 0.01 12.31
N ILE A 108 -3.24 -1.13 12.65
CA ILE A 108 -3.74 -2.47 12.33
C ILE A 108 -4.66 -2.97 13.45
N TYR A 109 -5.85 -3.42 13.08
CA TYR A 109 -6.68 -4.30 13.89
C TYR A 109 -6.72 -5.70 13.27
N MET A 110 -6.53 -6.73 14.09
CA MET A 110 -6.62 -8.13 13.69
C MET A 110 -7.86 -8.77 14.32
N ASP A 111 -8.62 -9.52 13.53
CA ASP A 111 -9.75 -10.28 14.05
C ASP A 111 -9.31 -11.31 15.10
N LYS A 112 -10.20 -11.54 16.08
CA LYS A 112 -9.94 -12.45 17.20
C LYS A 112 -9.88 -13.91 16.78
N ASP A 113 -10.49 -14.26 15.65
CA ASP A 113 -10.53 -15.63 15.14
C ASP A 113 -9.21 -16.03 14.48
N ILE A 114 -8.33 -15.07 14.19
CA ILE A 114 -6.97 -15.36 13.74
C ILE A 114 -6.19 -15.99 14.91
N PRO A 115 -5.56 -17.16 14.73
CA PRO A 115 -4.83 -17.85 15.80
C PRO A 115 -3.80 -16.95 16.49
N LYS A 116 -3.63 -17.17 17.80
CA LYS A 116 -2.86 -16.26 18.67
C LYS A 116 -1.37 -16.26 18.32
N ASP A 117 -0.82 -17.42 18.00
CA ASP A 117 0.53 -17.63 17.48
C ASP A 117 0.74 -16.86 16.17
N VAL A 118 -0.16 -17.00 15.19
CA VAL A 118 -0.13 -16.24 13.93
C VAL A 118 -0.12 -14.72 14.18
N GLN A 119 -0.97 -14.24 15.10
CA GLN A 119 -1.00 -12.82 15.45
C GLN A 119 0.31 -12.33 16.06
N ASP A 120 0.95 -13.15 16.90
CA ASP A 120 2.16 -12.76 17.61
C ASP A 120 3.37 -12.83 16.69
N ASP A 121 3.46 -13.83 15.82
CA ASP A 121 4.49 -13.91 14.77
C ASP A 121 4.37 -12.77 13.76
N PHE A 122 3.16 -12.42 13.35
CA PHE A 122 2.94 -11.28 12.46
C PHE A 122 3.31 -9.94 13.15
N LYS A 123 2.98 -9.76 14.44
CA LYS A 123 3.43 -8.57 15.20
C LYS A 123 4.94 -8.50 15.33
N ASN A 124 5.60 -9.63 15.53
CA ASN A 124 7.05 -9.71 15.59
C ASN A 124 7.66 -9.30 14.24
N PHE A 125 7.11 -9.80 13.13
CA PHE A 125 7.51 -9.38 11.78
C PHE A 125 7.37 -7.86 11.57
N ILE A 126 6.22 -7.26 11.93
CA ILE A 126 6.03 -5.81 11.82
C ILE A 126 6.98 -5.03 12.72
N SER A 127 7.26 -5.55 13.93
CA SER A 127 8.20 -4.90 14.86
C SER A 127 9.61 -4.86 14.26
N LYS A 128 10.06 -5.96 13.63
CA LYS A 128 11.34 -5.99 12.90
C LYS A 128 11.36 -4.97 11.75
N LEU A 129 10.32 -4.95 10.93
CA LEU A 129 10.18 -3.98 9.83
C LEU A 129 10.30 -2.52 10.29
N GLN A 130 9.75 -2.20 11.48
CA GLN A 130 9.81 -0.87 12.06
C GLN A 130 11.20 -0.51 12.64
N MET A 131 12.01 -1.51 13.04
CA MET A 131 13.37 -1.27 13.56
C MET A 131 14.31 -0.67 12.50
N ASP A 132 14.02 -0.87 11.21
CA ASP A 132 14.81 -0.34 10.09
C ASP A 132 14.60 1.16 9.81
N ASN A 133 13.77 1.83 10.63
CA ASN A 133 13.55 3.28 10.60
C ASN A 133 13.24 3.83 9.20
N ILE A 134 12.28 3.21 8.52
CA ILE A 134 11.81 3.63 7.20
C ILE A 134 11.06 4.95 7.37
N LYS A 135 11.61 6.04 6.82
CA LYS A 135 11.01 7.38 6.89
C LYS A 135 9.56 7.35 6.40
N HIS A 136 8.67 8.11 7.05
CA HIS A 136 7.26 8.25 6.68
C HIS A 136 6.40 6.98 6.71
N LEU A 137 6.92 5.86 7.23
CA LEU A 137 6.17 4.62 7.41
C LEU A 137 6.05 4.27 8.90
N ASP A 138 4.92 4.64 9.50
CA ASP A 138 4.59 4.30 10.90
C ASP A 138 3.51 3.21 10.91
N ILE A 139 3.78 2.10 11.61
CA ILE A 139 2.89 0.96 11.70
C ILE A 139 2.71 0.58 13.17
N SER A 140 1.44 0.50 13.60
CA SER A 140 1.08 0.14 14.97
C SER A 140 -0.13 -0.78 15.03
N PHE A 141 -0.40 -1.36 16.20
CA PHE A 141 -1.55 -2.24 16.44
C PHE A 141 -2.54 -1.64 17.43
N THR A 142 -3.83 -1.91 17.23
CA THR A 142 -4.91 -1.56 18.17
C THR A 142 -5.75 -2.78 18.51
N LYS A 143 -6.27 -2.82 19.75
CA LYS A 143 -7.27 -3.82 20.17
C LYS A 143 -8.70 -3.45 19.78
N ARG A 144 -8.93 -2.25 19.25
CA ARG A 144 -10.25 -1.70 18.95
C ARG A 144 -10.33 -1.39 17.45
N PHE A 145 -11.24 -2.08 16.75
CA PHE A 145 -11.51 -1.87 15.32
C PHE A 145 -11.77 -0.41 14.96
N LYS A 146 -12.57 0.31 15.76
CA LYS A 146 -12.85 1.74 15.51
C LYS A 146 -11.63 2.68 15.53
N ASN A 147 -10.48 2.19 15.99
CA ASN A 147 -9.24 2.97 16.05
C ASN A 147 -8.24 2.57 14.95
N SER A 148 -8.55 1.58 14.12
CA SER A 148 -7.70 1.13 13.01
C SER A 148 -8.13 1.78 11.70
N ASN A 149 -7.17 1.95 10.79
CA ASN A 149 -7.42 2.18 9.37
C ASN A 149 -7.01 0.97 8.50
N TYR A 150 -6.38 -0.05 9.09
CA TYR A 150 -6.06 -1.29 8.41
C TYR A 150 -6.68 -2.48 9.17
N HIS A 151 -7.50 -3.30 8.50
CA HIS A 151 -8.16 -4.46 9.10
C HIS A 151 -7.63 -5.75 8.49
N ILE A 152 -7.05 -6.61 9.33
CA ILE A 152 -6.79 -8.01 8.97
C ILE A 152 -7.98 -8.84 9.44
N LYS A 153 -8.79 -9.27 8.47
CA LYS A 153 -10.10 -9.86 8.65
C LYS A 153 -10.09 -11.35 8.32
N SER A 154 -10.57 -12.19 9.23
CA SER A 154 -10.90 -13.59 8.90
C SER A 154 -12.27 -13.67 8.22
N THR A 155 -12.45 -14.64 7.33
CA THR A 155 -13.74 -14.88 6.65
C THR A 155 -14.04 -16.36 6.58
N GLU A 156 -15.33 -16.69 6.65
CA GLU A 156 -15.88 -18.03 6.43
C GLU A 156 -16.13 -18.32 4.94
N THR A 157 -16.20 -17.28 4.12
CA THR A 157 -16.35 -17.42 2.66
C THR A 157 -14.99 -17.54 2.02
N ALA A 158 -14.83 -18.53 1.13
CA ALA A 158 -13.63 -18.69 0.32
C ALA A 158 -13.32 -17.39 -0.43
N VAL A 159 -12.06 -16.96 -0.32
CA VAL A 159 -11.55 -15.79 -1.02
C VAL A 159 -10.75 -16.27 -2.22
N ASN A 160 -11.08 -15.73 -3.39
CA ASN A 160 -10.27 -15.88 -4.59
C ASN A 160 -10.01 -14.48 -5.15
N GLY A 161 -8.73 -14.10 -5.27
CA GLY A 161 -8.35 -12.82 -5.86
C GLY A 161 -8.39 -12.81 -7.40
N TYR A 162 -8.67 -13.95 -8.03
CA TYR A 162 -8.78 -14.06 -9.48
C TYR A 162 -10.21 -13.94 -10.00
N ASP A 163 -10.31 -13.73 -11.32
CA ASP A 163 -11.57 -13.87 -12.04
C ASP A 163 -12.12 -15.30 -11.90
N LYS A 164 -13.44 -15.45 -11.95
CA LYS A 164 -14.10 -16.75 -11.83
C LYS A 164 -13.71 -17.75 -12.92
N ASN A 165 -13.21 -17.26 -14.07
CA ASN A 165 -12.78 -18.07 -15.20
C ASN A 165 -11.27 -18.30 -15.22
N TYR A 166 -10.53 -17.84 -14.21
CA TYR A 166 -9.10 -18.11 -14.12
C TYR A 166 -8.89 -19.58 -13.72
N GLU A 167 -8.13 -20.30 -14.54
CA GLU A 167 -7.75 -21.69 -14.31
C GLU A 167 -6.26 -21.75 -13.97
N PHE A 168 -5.93 -22.48 -12.91
CA PHE A 168 -4.55 -22.79 -12.55
C PHE A 168 -4.11 -24.04 -13.30
N ASP A 169 -2.82 -24.11 -13.64
CA ASP A 169 -2.23 -25.27 -14.31
C ASP A 169 -2.32 -26.53 -13.44
N SER A 170 -2.24 -26.39 -12.12
CA SER A 170 -2.45 -27.46 -11.16
C SER A 170 -3.10 -26.99 -9.86
N GLU A 171 -3.60 -27.95 -9.07
CA GLU A 171 -4.10 -27.69 -7.72
C GLU A 171 -2.99 -27.25 -6.77
N GLU A 172 -1.76 -27.74 -6.98
CA GLU A 172 -0.58 -27.32 -6.21
C GLU A 172 -0.27 -25.84 -6.47
N ASP A 173 -0.28 -25.42 -7.74
CA ASP A 173 -0.10 -24.01 -8.12
C ASP A 173 -1.20 -23.15 -7.50
N ARG A 174 -2.45 -23.63 -7.56
CA ARG A 174 -3.59 -22.94 -6.92
C ARG A 174 -3.36 -22.74 -5.42
N LEU A 175 -2.95 -23.77 -4.69
CA LEU A 175 -2.78 -23.71 -3.24
C LEU A 175 -1.59 -22.84 -2.82
N ASN A 176 -0.52 -22.84 -3.60
CA ASN A 176 0.67 -22.03 -3.34
C ASN A 176 0.48 -20.56 -3.74
N ASP A 177 -0.43 -20.29 -4.67
CA ASP A 177 -0.66 -18.94 -5.19
C ASP A 177 -1.04 -17.91 -4.13
N LEU A 178 -0.45 -16.72 -4.29
CA LEU A 178 -0.57 -15.59 -3.39
C LEU A 178 -1.99 -15.12 -3.08
N LEU A 179 -2.89 -15.17 -4.06
CA LEU A 179 -4.25 -14.65 -3.95
C LEU A 179 -5.30 -15.75 -3.77
N THR A 180 -4.87 -17.01 -3.62
CA THR A 180 -5.75 -18.09 -3.20
C THR A 180 -5.99 -18.02 -1.69
N GLY A 181 -7.26 -18.06 -1.29
CA GLY A 181 -7.66 -18.05 0.13
C GLY A 181 -7.46 -16.71 0.83
N SER A 182 -6.96 -15.69 0.12
CA SER A 182 -6.67 -14.38 0.71
C SER A 182 -6.63 -13.27 -0.33
N THR A 183 -6.90 -12.04 0.09
CA THR A 183 -6.84 -10.86 -0.77
C THR A 183 -6.65 -9.62 0.08
N TYR A 184 -6.34 -8.49 -0.54
CA TYR A 184 -6.39 -7.20 0.12
C TYR A 184 -7.02 -6.15 -0.77
N LYS A 185 -7.60 -5.12 -0.14
CA LYS A 185 -8.17 -3.96 -0.79
C LYS A 185 -7.65 -2.72 -0.09
N LEU A 186 -7.27 -1.72 -0.86
CA LEU A 186 -6.79 -0.44 -0.37
C LEU A 186 -7.77 0.65 -0.76
N VAL A 187 -7.98 1.59 0.16
CA VAL A 187 -8.76 2.79 -0.07
C VAL A 187 -7.81 3.92 -0.39
N THR A 188 -8.04 4.57 -1.53
CA THR A 188 -7.20 5.60 -2.09
C THR A 188 -7.93 6.93 -2.17
N ASP A 189 -7.17 8.03 -2.13
CA ASP A 189 -7.68 9.35 -2.48
C ASP A 189 -7.51 9.63 -3.98
N GLY A 190 -7.85 10.86 -4.38
CA GLY A 190 -7.68 11.31 -5.76
C GLY A 190 -6.23 11.34 -6.25
N ASN A 191 -5.23 11.16 -5.39
CA ASN A 191 -3.80 11.19 -5.70
C ASN A 191 -3.11 9.82 -5.49
N ASN A 192 -3.88 8.74 -5.38
CA ASN A 192 -3.39 7.38 -5.08
C ASN A 192 -2.70 7.23 -3.72
N LYS A 193 -2.97 8.11 -2.77
CA LYS A 193 -2.53 7.93 -1.40
C LYS A 193 -3.46 6.98 -0.68
N PHE A 194 -2.91 5.96 -0.04
CA PHE A 194 -3.65 5.07 0.84
C PHE A 194 -3.94 5.76 2.16
N TYR A 195 -5.17 5.56 2.63
CA TYR A 195 -5.60 5.97 3.96
C TYR A 195 -6.41 4.91 4.70
N GLY A 196 -6.71 3.79 4.05
CA GLY A 196 -7.39 2.65 4.65
C GLY A 196 -7.13 1.36 3.87
N GLY A 197 -7.29 0.21 4.52
CA GLY A 197 -7.05 -1.08 3.90
C GLY A 197 -7.72 -2.24 4.64
N VAL A 198 -8.03 -3.29 3.89
CA VAL A 198 -8.54 -4.55 4.44
C VAL A 198 -7.80 -5.69 3.79
N LEU A 199 -7.16 -6.54 4.60
CA LEU A 199 -6.61 -7.83 4.20
C LEU A 199 -7.59 -8.90 4.68
N GLN A 200 -8.18 -9.65 3.75
CA GLN A 200 -9.12 -10.72 4.05
C GLN A 200 -8.44 -12.07 3.89
N ILE A 201 -8.65 -12.96 4.85
CA ILE A 201 -8.06 -14.30 4.84
C ILE A 201 -9.11 -15.35 5.22
N HIS A 202 -9.26 -16.38 4.37
CA HIS A 202 -10.10 -17.53 4.63
C HIS A 202 -9.24 -18.60 5.32
N LEU A 203 -9.26 -18.64 6.64
CA LEU A 203 -8.34 -19.47 7.45
C LEU A 203 -8.41 -20.96 7.07
N LYS A 204 -9.59 -21.46 6.67
CA LYS A 204 -9.81 -22.86 6.25
C LYS A 204 -9.18 -23.20 4.90
N SER A 205 -8.70 -22.23 4.13
CA SER A 205 -7.95 -22.48 2.89
C SER A 205 -6.51 -22.91 3.14
N PHE A 206 -6.01 -22.76 4.37
CA PHE A 206 -4.62 -23.02 4.74
C PHE A 206 -4.51 -24.29 5.57
N GLN A 207 -3.42 -25.04 5.39
CA GLN A 207 -3.22 -26.31 6.09
C GLN A 207 -2.64 -26.07 7.49
N THR A 208 -1.77 -25.05 7.61
CA THR A 208 -1.05 -24.74 8.84
C THR A 208 -1.12 -23.26 9.19
N ASN A 209 -0.84 -22.94 10.46
CA ASN A 209 -0.67 -21.57 10.91
C ASN A 209 0.56 -20.89 10.29
N ASP A 210 1.56 -21.68 9.87
CA ASP A 210 2.73 -21.17 9.15
C ASP A 210 2.32 -20.62 7.79
N ASP A 211 1.46 -21.33 7.04
CA ASP A 211 0.94 -20.87 5.75
C ASP A 211 0.16 -19.55 5.88
N VAL A 212 -0.65 -19.43 6.94
CA VAL A 212 -1.39 -18.20 7.26
C VAL A 212 -0.40 -17.07 7.54
N THR A 213 0.64 -17.32 8.33
CA THR A 213 1.66 -16.32 8.68
C THR A 213 2.45 -15.86 7.45
N LYS A 214 2.94 -16.81 6.64
CA LYS A 214 3.59 -16.56 5.34
C LYS A 214 2.73 -15.63 4.48
N ARG A 215 1.44 -15.95 4.37
CA ARG A 215 0.50 -15.20 3.54
C ARG A 215 0.25 -13.78 4.07
N LEU A 216 0.09 -13.63 5.39
CA LEU A 216 -0.08 -12.32 6.01
C LEU A 216 1.15 -11.42 5.80
N LYS A 217 2.37 -11.94 5.97
CA LYS A 217 3.61 -11.19 5.74
C LYS A 217 3.69 -10.66 4.31
N GLN A 218 3.53 -11.55 3.32
CA GLN A 218 3.58 -11.21 1.89
C GLN A 218 2.51 -10.18 1.50
N LEU A 219 1.24 -10.45 1.82
CA LEU A 219 0.14 -9.58 1.40
C LEU A 219 0.18 -8.23 2.10
N PHE A 220 0.53 -8.20 3.39
CA PHE A 220 0.70 -6.94 4.09
C PHE A 220 1.84 -6.12 3.47
N TYR A 221 3.00 -6.74 3.23
CA TYR A 221 4.14 -6.05 2.62
C TYR A 221 3.78 -5.48 1.24
N LYS A 222 3.10 -6.25 0.39
CA LYS A 222 2.61 -5.76 -0.91
C LYS A 222 1.63 -4.60 -0.75
N SER A 223 0.75 -4.67 0.23
CA SER A 223 -0.22 -3.60 0.51
C SER A 223 0.41 -2.26 0.93
N LEU A 224 1.70 -2.26 1.28
CA LEU A 224 2.42 -1.02 1.60
C LEU A 224 2.62 -0.12 0.37
N GLY A 225 2.76 -0.67 -0.83
CA GLY A 225 2.91 0.14 -2.05
C GLY A 225 2.07 -0.34 -3.23
N ASN A 226 1.14 -1.27 -2.97
CA ASN A 226 0.50 -2.10 -3.98
C ASN A 226 1.53 -2.78 -4.89
N PHE A 227 2.60 -3.31 -4.29
CA PHE A 227 3.74 -3.87 -5.01
C PHE A 227 3.37 -5.15 -5.76
N VAL A 228 3.90 -5.29 -6.97
CA VAL A 228 3.77 -6.51 -7.76
C VAL A 228 4.86 -7.50 -7.39
N ALA A 229 4.50 -8.79 -7.43
CA ALA A 229 5.41 -9.88 -7.14
C ALA A 229 6.17 -10.28 -8.40
N ASP A 230 7.33 -10.90 -8.21
CA ASP A 230 8.36 -10.95 -9.22
C ASP A 230 9.28 -12.14 -9.01
N ASN A 231 9.23 -13.08 -9.95
CA ASN A 231 9.96 -14.36 -9.90
C ASN A 231 11.45 -14.23 -10.22
N TYR A 232 11.95 -13.03 -10.54
CA TYR A 232 13.37 -12.79 -10.80
C TYR A 232 14.14 -12.36 -9.54
N ILE A 233 13.53 -12.50 -8.37
CA ILE A 233 14.07 -12.17 -7.05
C ILE A 233 14.26 -13.47 -6.26
N GLU A 234 15.04 -13.46 -5.19
CA GLU A 234 15.22 -14.63 -4.32
C GLU A 234 13.92 -15.04 -3.62
N THR A 235 13.73 -16.34 -3.38
CA THR A 235 12.53 -16.90 -2.74
C THR A 235 12.33 -16.46 -1.28
N ASN A 236 13.35 -15.91 -0.64
CA ASN A 236 13.26 -15.33 0.70
C ASN A 236 12.77 -13.86 0.70
N SER A 237 12.50 -13.27 -0.48
CA SER A 237 11.88 -11.94 -0.61
C SER A 237 10.36 -12.03 -0.46
N LEU A 238 9.79 -11.03 0.22
CA LEU A 238 8.34 -10.84 0.34
C LEU A 238 7.65 -10.50 -0.99
N LEU A 239 8.43 -10.19 -2.04
CA LEU A 239 7.93 -9.94 -3.39
C LEU A 239 8.11 -11.14 -4.32
N HIS A 240 8.71 -12.24 -3.89
CA HIS A 240 8.70 -13.46 -4.69
C HIS A 240 7.31 -14.12 -4.65
N ASN A 241 6.85 -14.77 -5.73
CA ASN A 241 5.57 -15.48 -5.68
C ASN A 241 5.65 -16.69 -4.73
N ASP A 242 6.75 -17.44 -4.79
CA ASP A 242 7.02 -18.61 -3.95
C ASP A 242 7.81 -18.25 -2.68
N TYR A 243 7.40 -17.21 -1.96
CA TYR A 243 8.08 -16.79 -0.73
C TYR A 243 8.23 -17.95 0.26
N ASP A 244 9.42 -18.16 0.82
CA ASP A 244 9.74 -19.31 1.69
C ASP A 244 9.40 -19.12 3.18
N ASN A 245 8.73 -18.01 3.53
CA ASN A 245 8.43 -17.64 4.91
C ASN A 245 9.66 -17.40 5.80
N SER A 246 10.72 -16.84 5.21
CA SER A 246 11.92 -16.40 5.92
C SER A 246 11.64 -15.68 7.26
N ALA A 247 12.51 -15.92 8.23
CA ALA A 247 12.42 -15.30 9.56
C ALA A 247 12.86 -13.82 9.56
N GLU A 248 13.74 -13.46 8.62
CA GLU A 248 14.30 -12.11 8.46
C GLU A 248 13.80 -11.47 7.17
N ILE A 249 13.66 -10.15 7.20
CA ILE A 249 13.29 -9.35 6.03
C ILE A 249 14.54 -9.15 5.19
N LEU A 250 14.48 -9.45 3.90
CA LEU A 250 15.62 -9.29 3.01
C LEU A 250 15.98 -7.81 2.86
N ASP A 251 17.27 -7.47 2.81
CA ASP A 251 17.72 -6.09 2.57
C ASP A 251 17.14 -5.51 1.29
N PHE A 252 16.93 -6.35 0.27
CA PHE A 252 16.23 -5.99 -0.96
C PHE A 252 14.84 -5.40 -0.68
N ASP A 253 14.01 -6.08 0.13
CA ASP A 253 12.67 -5.63 0.47
C ASP A 253 12.74 -4.32 1.28
N LEU A 254 13.65 -4.24 2.26
CA LEU A 254 13.87 -3.01 3.02
C LEU A 254 14.29 -1.84 2.11
N ASN A 255 15.11 -2.08 1.10
CA ASN A 255 15.53 -1.06 0.15
C ASN A 255 14.38 -0.60 -0.76
N ILE A 256 13.48 -1.51 -1.18
CA ILE A 256 12.25 -1.13 -1.88
C ILE A 256 11.46 -0.13 -1.03
N LEU A 257 11.21 -0.44 0.25
CA LEU A 257 10.47 0.46 1.14
C LEU A 257 11.21 1.76 1.42
N LYS A 258 12.53 1.73 1.63
CA LYS A 258 13.34 2.94 1.85
C LYS A 258 13.27 3.89 0.65
N ILE A 259 13.37 3.37 -0.57
CA ILE A 259 13.17 4.16 -1.80
C ILE A 259 11.72 4.64 -1.86
N HIS A 260 10.76 3.74 -1.65
CA HIS A 260 9.34 4.04 -1.78
C HIS A 260 8.88 5.14 -0.84
N TYR A 261 9.28 5.11 0.43
CA TYR A 261 8.80 6.00 1.48
C TYR A 261 9.74 7.14 1.83
N SER A 262 10.87 7.24 1.14
CA SER A 262 11.81 8.36 1.27
C SER A 262 11.13 9.74 1.14
N LEU A 263 10.10 9.84 0.29
CA LEU A 263 9.25 11.01 0.11
C LEU A 263 7.79 10.57 -0.10
N ILE A 264 6.86 11.26 0.57
CA ILE A 264 5.42 11.14 0.28
C ILE A 264 5.06 12.21 -0.75
N TYR A 265 4.56 11.80 -1.90
CA TYR A 265 4.22 12.72 -2.98
C TYR A 265 2.80 13.26 -2.82
N ASP A 266 2.62 14.57 -2.94
CA ASP A 266 1.30 15.21 -2.84
C ASP A 266 0.44 15.06 -4.08
N GLN A 267 1.05 14.66 -5.19
CA GLN A 267 0.43 14.47 -6.49
C GLN A 267 0.66 13.05 -6.99
N ARG A 268 -0.14 12.62 -7.96
CA ARG A 268 0.10 11.34 -8.66
C ARG A 268 1.46 11.36 -9.33
N ILE A 269 2.22 10.29 -9.13
CA ILE A 269 3.53 10.10 -9.76
C ILE A 269 3.46 8.94 -10.73
N TYR A 270 3.67 9.25 -12.00
CA TYR A 270 3.87 8.26 -13.05
C TYR A 270 5.36 7.89 -13.12
N LEU A 271 5.67 6.77 -13.78
CA LEU A 271 7.06 6.35 -13.98
C LEU A 271 7.90 7.43 -14.69
N ALA A 272 7.31 8.15 -15.66
CA ALA A 272 7.98 9.23 -16.35
C ALA A 272 8.37 10.37 -15.39
N ASP A 273 7.46 10.76 -14.48
CA ASP A 273 7.76 11.77 -13.46
C ASP A 273 8.87 11.30 -12.54
N PHE A 274 8.82 10.04 -12.09
CA PHE A 274 9.87 9.47 -11.24
C PHE A 274 11.24 9.44 -11.94
N ARG A 275 11.30 9.09 -13.23
CA ARG A 275 12.53 9.15 -14.03
C ARG A 275 13.06 10.56 -14.22
N ASN A 276 12.17 11.54 -14.39
CA ASN A 276 12.54 12.95 -14.44
C ASN A 276 13.14 13.42 -13.10
N LEU A 277 12.55 13.00 -11.98
CA LEU A 277 13.10 13.26 -10.64
C LEU A 277 14.48 12.64 -10.46
N LEU A 278 14.68 11.38 -10.87
CA LEU A 278 16.00 10.72 -10.84
C LEU A 278 17.03 11.48 -11.69
N THR A 279 16.65 11.85 -12.91
CA THR A 279 17.54 12.60 -13.82
C THR A 279 17.91 13.95 -13.23
N TRP A 280 16.96 14.64 -12.60
CA TRP A 280 17.22 15.93 -11.96
C TRP A 280 18.11 15.78 -10.72
N ALA A 281 17.88 14.75 -9.89
CA ALA A 281 18.77 14.41 -8.78
C ALA A 281 20.20 14.18 -9.26
N GLN A 282 20.38 13.47 -10.38
CA GLN A 282 21.70 13.14 -10.93
C GLN A 282 22.46 14.37 -11.42
N ARG A 283 21.74 15.41 -11.87
CA ARG A 283 22.32 16.69 -12.30
C ARG A 283 22.75 17.59 -11.16
N GLN A 284 22.27 17.32 -9.93
CA GLN A 284 22.62 18.11 -8.75
C GLN A 284 23.87 17.58 -8.03
N LYS A 285 24.27 16.34 -8.29
CA LYS A 285 25.56 15.79 -7.87
C LYS A 285 26.68 16.27 -8.78
#